data_AF-A0A7X5ZIB4-F1
#
_entry.id   AF-A0A7X5ZIB4-F1
#
_cell.length_a   1.000
_cell.length_b   1.000
_cell.length_c   1.000
_cell.angle_alpha   90.00
_cell.angle_beta   90.00
_cell.angle_gamma   90.00
#
_symmetry.space_group_name_H-M   'P 1'
#
loop_
_entity.id
_entity.type
_entity.pdbx_description
1 polymer ?
#
loop_
_entity_poly.entity_id
_entity_poly.type
_entity_poly.pdbx_seq_one_letter_code
_entity_poly.pdbx_strand_id
1 'polypeptide(L)'
;MGAAAGQSPPPVTLGSPVPVSQLATMCGGSDTTNNINTQALTGAVNDNQANNTVSGGNLVSGSAFGGAAGLPTVIQNSGNNVLIQNATIVTVRMVP
;
A
#
# COMPACT_ATOMS: atom_id res chain seq x y z
N MET A 1 -48.95 38.79 51.64
CA MET A 1 -47.52 38.45 51.53
C MET A 1 -47.43 37.04 50.96
N GLY A 2 -47.43 36.91 49.63
CA GLY A 2 -47.35 35.64 48.92
C GLY A 2 -46.02 35.58 48.17
N ALA A 3 -45.13 34.69 48.58
CA ALA A 3 -43.81 34.55 47.99
C ALA A 3 -43.90 33.71 46.71
N ALA A 4 -43.51 34.31 45.57
CA ALA A 4 -43.30 33.59 44.33
C ALA A 4 -42.00 32.77 44.44
N ALA A 5 -42.11 31.45 44.41
CA ALA A 5 -40.97 30.54 44.40
C ALA A 5 -40.28 30.61 43.02
N GLY A 6 -38.98 30.91 43.03
CA GLY A 6 -38.15 30.98 41.83
C GLY A 6 -38.01 29.63 41.13
N GLN A 7 -38.22 29.60 39.82
CA GLN A 7 -37.90 28.44 38.99
C GLN A 7 -36.40 28.43 38.68
N SER A 8 -35.70 27.36 39.03
CA SER A 8 -34.30 27.16 38.66
C SER A 8 -34.17 26.94 37.14
N PRO A 9 -33.07 27.37 36.50
CA PRO A 9 -32.85 27.10 35.08
C PRO A 9 -32.88 25.59 34.80
N PRO A 10 -33.47 25.15 33.67
CA PRO A 10 -33.51 23.73 33.34
C PRO A 10 -32.08 23.20 33.14
N PRO A 11 -31.79 21.94 33.56
CA PRO A 11 -30.49 21.33 33.32
C PRO A 11 -30.18 21.33 31.83
N VAL A 12 -28.95 21.69 31.45
CA VAL A 12 -28.48 21.49 30.08
C VAL A 12 -28.42 20.00 29.81
N THR A 13 -29.43 19.49 29.09
CA THR A 13 -29.51 18.09 28.74
C THR A 13 -28.61 17.84 27.53
N LEU A 14 -27.57 17.04 27.71
CA LEU A 14 -26.94 16.37 26.58
C LEU A 14 -28.02 15.46 25.98
N GLY A 15 -28.26 15.58 24.67
CA GLY A 15 -29.34 14.87 23.97
C GLY A 15 -29.30 13.34 24.12
N SER A 16 -30.18 12.65 23.41
CA SER A 16 -30.28 11.18 23.49
C SER A 16 -28.90 10.52 23.28
N PRO A 17 -28.47 9.60 24.16
CA PRO A 17 -27.20 8.92 24.01
C PRO A 17 -27.18 8.12 22.71
N VAL A 18 -26.07 8.22 21.99
CA VAL A 18 -25.84 7.44 20.77
C VAL A 18 -25.65 5.97 21.17
N PRO A 19 -26.31 5.01 20.50
CA PRO A 19 -26.14 3.59 20.81
C PRO A 19 -24.69 3.16 20.62
N VAL A 20 -24.23 2.24 21.51
CA VAL A 20 -22.83 1.78 21.54
C VAL A 20 -22.36 1.18 20.22
N SER A 21 -23.27 0.59 19.42
CA SER A 21 -22.98 0.08 18.08
C SER A 21 -22.61 1.19 17.09
N GLN A 22 -23.29 2.34 17.18
CA GLN A 22 -23.04 3.50 16.34
C GLN A 22 -21.79 4.27 16.81
N LEU A 23 -21.55 4.34 18.12
CA LEU A 23 -20.30 4.87 18.68
C LEU A 23 -19.09 3.99 18.32
N ALA A 24 -19.24 2.66 18.28
CA ALA A 24 -18.18 1.75 17.86
C ALA A 24 -17.72 1.99 16.40
N THR A 25 -18.64 2.37 15.51
CA THR A 25 -18.31 2.76 14.13
C THR A 25 -17.58 4.11 14.07
N MET A 26 -17.91 5.04 14.96
CA MET A 26 -17.31 6.39 15.01
C MET A 26 -15.97 6.43 15.75
N CYS A 27 -15.74 5.52 16.70
CA CYS A 27 -14.49 5.36 17.43
C CYS A 27 -13.43 4.63 16.60
N GLY A 28 -13.08 5.17 15.43
CA GLY A 28 -11.88 4.79 14.66
C GLY A 28 -11.74 3.29 14.30
N GLY A 29 -12.83 2.52 14.36
CA GLY A 29 -12.79 1.07 14.44
C GLY A 29 -13.40 0.37 13.23
N SER A 30 -12.93 0.68 12.01
CA SER A 30 -13.01 -0.24 10.85
C SER A 30 -12.19 0.21 9.64
N ASP A 31 -11.09 0.95 9.84
CA ASP A 31 -10.17 1.23 8.73
C ASP A 31 -8.74 0.76 9.06
N THR A 32 -8.65 -0.39 9.69
CA THR A 32 -7.44 -1.22 9.62
C THR A 32 -7.45 -1.97 8.30
N THR A 33 -7.33 -1.22 7.21
CA THR A 33 -6.92 -1.77 5.92
C THR A 33 -5.46 -2.25 6.10
N ASN A 34 -5.30 -3.45 6.66
CA ASN A 34 -4.02 -4.08 6.88
C ASN A 34 -3.52 -4.61 5.53
N ASN A 35 -2.96 -3.71 4.72
CA ASN A 35 -2.37 -4.07 3.44
C ASN A 35 -1.06 -4.83 3.66
N ILE A 36 -1.19 -6.13 3.93
CA ILE A 36 -0.06 -7.04 4.00
C ILE A 36 0.40 -7.30 2.57
N ASN A 37 1.41 -6.55 2.14
CA ASN A 37 2.03 -6.66 0.83
C ASN A 37 3.32 -7.48 0.95
N THR A 38 3.21 -8.80 0.80
CA THR A 38 4.37 -9.71 0.85
C THR A 38 4.82 -10.12 -0.55
N GLN A 39 6.11 -9.97 -0.83
CA GLN A 39 6.77 -10.51 -2.02
C GLN A 39 7.75 -11.58 -1.57
N ALA A 40 7.52 -12.83 -1.98
CA ALA A 40 8.43 -13.93 -1.74
C ALA A 40 9.04 -14.36 -3.08
N LEU A 41 10.32 -14.08 -3.28
CA LEU A 41 11.05 -14.41 -4.49
C LEU A 41 12.09 -15.47 -4.12
N THR A 42 11.80 -16.71 -4.49
CA THR A 42 12.68 -17.85 -4.30
C THR A 42 13.12 -18.35 -5.66
N GLY A 43 14.42 -18.50 -5.85
CA GLY A 43 14.94 -19.22 -7.00
C GLY A 43 16.39 -19.62 -6.79
N ALA A 44 16.79 -20.65 -7.52
CA ALA A 44 18.12 -21.22 -7.50
C ALA A 44 18.60 -21.43 -8.94
N VAL A 45 19.90 -21.27 -9.16
CA VAL A 45 20.59 -21.59 -10.41
C VAL A 45 21.60 -22.68 -10.11
N ASN A 46 21.13 -23.93 -10.16
CA ASN A 46 21.92 -25.10 -9.76
C ASN A 46 22.32 -25.92 -11.00
N ASP A 47 23.47 -26.58 -10.92
CA ASP A 47 24.03 -27.46 -11.97
C ASP A 47 24.21 -26.80 -13.34
N ASN A 48 24.46 -25.50 -13.32
CA ASN A 48 24.62 -24.67 -14.50
C ASN A 48 26.04 -24.76 -15.06
N GLN A 49 26.22 -25.49 -16.17
CA GLN A 49 27.47 -25.54 -16.94
C GLN A 49 27.35 -24.72 -18.23
N ALA A 50 28.22 -23.72 -18.42
CA ALA A 50 28.29 -22.93 -19.64
C ALA A 50 29.66 -23.13 -20.31
N ASN A 51 29.69 -23.79 -21.48
CA ASN A 51 30.90 -24.00 -22.27
C ASN A 51 30.71 -23.40 -23.67
N ASN A 52 31.76 -22.81 -24.25
CA ASN A 52 31.74 -22.18 -25.57
C ASN A 52 30.69 -21.05 -25.74
N THR A 53 30.40 -20.29 -24.68
CA THR A 53 29.35 -19.26 -24.72
C THR A 53 29.88 -17.90 -25.16
N VAL A 54 29.19 -17.28 -26.12
CA VAL A 54 29.39 -15.87 -26.52
C VAL A 54 28.29 -15.05 -25.86
N SER A 55 28.68 -14.14 -24.96
CA SER A 55 27.75 -13.21 -24.32
C SER A 55 27.57 -11.95 -25.19
N GLY A 56 26.34 -11.42 -25.21
CA GLY A 56 26.01 -10.21 -25.95
C GLY A 56 26.34 -8.91 -25.20
N GLY A 57 26.17 -7.77 -25.87
CA GLY A 57 26.16 -6.47 -25.20
C GLY A 57 24.77 -6.17 -24.66
N ASN A 58 24.63 -6.10 -23.34
CA ASN A 58 23.46 -5.53 -22.67
C ASN A 58 23.41 -4.01 -22.95
N LEU A 59 22.88 -3.60 -24.10
CA LEU A 59 22.84 -2.19 -24.48
C LEU A 59 21.42 -1.63 -24.34
N VAL A 60 21.19 -0.79 -23.33
CA VAL A 60 20.07 0.16 -23.33
C VAL A 60 20.59 1.47 -23.94
N SER A 61 20.07 1.88 -25.11
CA SER A 61 20.47 3.14 -25.74
C SER A 61 19.76 4.34 -25.14
N GLY A 62 20.31 5.55 -25.33
CA GLY A 62 19.87 6.79 -24.67
C GLY A 62 18.42 7.22 -24.95
N SER A 63 17.73 6.61 -25.92
CA SER A 63 16.31 6.85 -26.23
C SER A 63 15.37 5.74 -25.79
N ALA A 64 15.86 4.67 -25.14
CA ALA A 64 15.03 3.50 -24.81
C ALA A 64 13.85 3.83 -23.87
N PHE A 65 13.93 4.94 -23.13
CA PHE A 65 12.87 5.42 -22.24
C PHE A 65 12.43 6.85 -22.53
N GLY A 66 12.77 7.39 -23.70
CA GLY A 66 12.28 8.71 -24.11
C GLY A 66 10.75 8.70 -24.13
N GLY A 67 10.11 9.44 -23.23
CA GLY A 67 8.64 9.45 -23.09
C GLY A 67 8.04 8.37 -22.18
N ALA A 68 8.85 7.61 -21.42
CA ALA A 68 8.33 6.66 -20.45
C ALA A 68 7.63 7.40 -19.29
N ALA A 69 6.35 7.09 -19.06
CA ALA A 69 5.58 7.56 -17.91
C ALA A 69 5.06 6.35 -17.12
N GLY A 70 5.05 6.44 -15.79
CA GLY A 70 4.73 5.31 -14.91
C GLY A 70 5.98 4.69 -14.29
N LEU A 71 6.04 3.35 -14.24
CA LEU A 71 7.12 2.58 -13.59
C LEU A 71 7.86 1.70 -14.61
N PRO A 72 8.73 2.27 -15.46
CA PRO A 72 9.52 1.49 -16.40
C PRO A 72 10.52 0.62 -15.63
N THR A 73 10.51 -0.70 -15.87
CA THR A 73 11.51 -1.63 -15.32
C THR A 73 12.28 -2.26 -16.47
N VAL A 74 13.61 -2.24 -16.41
CA VAL A 74 14.47 -2.91 -17.38
C VAL A 74 15.51 -3.73 -16.67
N ILE A 75 15.64 -4.96 -17.15
CA ILE A 75 16.58 -5.90 -16.61
C ILE A 75 17.30 -6.54 -17.78
N GLN A 76 18.62 -6.38 -17.77
CA GLN A 76 19.47 -6.90 -18.82
C GLN A 76 20.37 -7.97 -18.25
N ASN A 77 20.42 -9.11 -18.92
CA ASN A 77 21.42 -10.10 -18.65
C ASN A 77 22.00 -10.67 -19.94
N SER A 78 23.30 -10.46 -20.16
CA SER A 78 24.01 -10.94 -21.33
C SER A 78 24.77 -12.24 -21.07
N GLY A 79 24.71 -12.75 -19.84
CA GLY A 79 25.40 -13.96 -19.41
C GLY A 79 24.54 -15.21 -19.48
N ASN A 80 25.20 -16.36 -19.33
CA ASN A 80 24.55 -17.64 -19.11
C ASN A 80 24.34 -17.83 -17.60
N ASN A 81 23.38 -18.70 -17.23
CA ASN A 81 23.16 -19.11 -15.83
C ASN A 81 22.63 -17.98 -14.93
N VAL A 82 21.75 -17.14 -15.46
CA VAL A 82 21.21 -16.01 -14.70
C VAL A 82 19.74 -16.23 -14.40
N LEU A 83 19.46 -16.24 -13.10
CA LEU A 83 18.13 -16.07 -12.56
C LEU A 83 17.90 -14.59 -12.28
N ILE A 84 16.82 -14.06 -12.85
CA ILE A 84 16.40 -12.67 -12.67
C ILE A 84 15.07 -12.67 -11.93
N GLN A 85 15.06 -12.05 -10.75
CA GLN A 85 13.88 -11.94 -9.90
C GLN A 85 13.60 -10.45 -9.66
N ASN A 86 12.63 -9.91 -10.40
CA ASN A 86 12.14 -8.56 -10.20
C ASN A 86 10.66 -8.61 -9.87
N ALA A 87 10.27 -7.87 -8.83
CA ALA A 87 8.88 -7.73 -8.43
C ALA A 87 8.65 -6.31 -7.94
N THR A 88 7.49 -5.75 -8.30
CA THR A 88 7.09 -4.40 -7.93
C THR A 88 5.66 -4.45 -7.40
N ILE A 89 5.46 -4.13 -6.13
CA ILE A 89 4.12 -3.93 -5.57
C ILE A 89 3.78 -2.44 -5.64
N VAL A 90 2.64 -2.13 -6.26
CA VAL A 90 2.04 -0.80 -6.25
C VAL A 90 0.73 -0.87 -5.47
N THR A 91 0.65 -0.09 -4.39
CA THR A 91 -0.58 0.06 -3.60
C THR A 91 -1.08 1.48 -3.74
N VAL A 92 -2.25 1.64 -4.36
CA VAL A 92 -2.90 2.94 -4.54
C VAL A 92 -4.14 2.97 -3.67
N ARG A 93 -4.25 3.98 -2.82
CA ARG A 93 -5.46 4.30 -2.06
C ARG A 93 -5.88 5.71 -2.43
N MET A 94 -7.01 5.83 -3.10
CA MET A 94 -7.63 7.13 -3.37
C MET A 94 -8.72 7.34 -2.32
N VAL A 95 -8.49 8.30 -1.43
CA VAL A 95 -9.53 8.84 -0.55
C VAL A 95 -10.14 10.06 -1.26
N PRO A 96 -11.48 10.22 -1.28
CA PRO A 96 -12.13 11.40 -1.84
C PRO A 96 -11.65 12.71 -1.20
#